data_AF-A0A7C5H1D8-F1
#
_entry.id   AF-A0A7C5H1D8-F1
#
_cell.length_a   1.000
_cell.length_b   1.000
_cell.length_c   1.000
_cell.angle_alpha   90.00
_cell.angle_beta   90.00
_cell.angle_gamma   90.00
#
_symmetry.space_group_name_H-M   'P 1'
#
loop_
_entity.id
_entity.type
_entity.pdbx_description
1 polymer ?
#
loop_
_entity_poly.entity_id
_entity_poly.type
_entity_poly.pdbx_seq_one_letter_code
_entity_poly.pdbx_strand_id
1 'polypeptide(L)'
;MNSMSIWEIFKSLFDYTQAFITKKPGPVIIYITLLLIFVVADNYLPMNLVFVSVFVSIFWNILSNAFLIHIGHIVKENKDIISFEKALKQRTTVDFFTQHWKESLGMMFGNAVVFFIIFLGEALVLNFSGFLAAYYATKNHDIFAISYTVPVSLGLIFVITTLSMISYVAPYVYAGVYTADSFKEAFARVFDLISFGVWKKCLNLQYFFDVSMWFVYSTMVIVMIIPLMFYQIVAPLGLIVLGVYIIQFPMFSVMIRYWR
;
A
#
# COMPACT_ATOMS: atom_id res chain seq x y z
N MET A 1 -2.44 10.20 29.15
CA MET A 1 -2.51 9.08 28.19
C MET A 1 -1.09 8.88 27.68
N ASN A 2 -0.49 7.72 27.97
CA ASN A 2 0.90 7.45 27.60
C ASN A 2 0.98 7.22 26.09
N SER A 3 1.57 8.16 25.36
CA SER A 3 1.90 7.96 23.96
C SER A 3 2.90 6.81 23.86
N MET A 4 2.49 5.72 23.20
CA MET A 4 3.38 4.59 22.91
C MET A 4 4.57 5.10 22.09
N SER A 5 5.78 4.83 22.56
CA SER A 5 7.01 5.25 21.88
C SER A 5 7.16 4.53 20.53
N ILE A 6 7.87 5.16 19.59
CA ILE A 6 8.15 4.57 18.27
C ILE A 6 8.79 3.18 18.41
N TRP A 7 9.67 2.99 19.39
CA TRP A 7 10.28 1.69 19.67
C TRP A 7 9.24 0.69 20.20
N GLU A 8 8.32 1.10 21.08
CA GLU A 8 7.22 0.20 21.45
C GLU A 8 6.32 -0.18 20.26
N ILE A 9 6.12 0.72 19.30
CA ILE A 9 5.40 0.45 18.03
C ILE A 9 6.19 -0.57 17.19
N PHE A 10 7.49 -0.39 16.98
CA PHE A 10 8.32 -1.33 16.20
C PHE A 10 8.43 -2.70 16.86
N LYS A 11 8.67 -2.72 18.18
CA LYS A 11 8.73 -3.96 18.96
C LYS A 11 7.41 -4.71 18.87
N SER A 12 6.30 -3.99 19.06
CA SER A 12 4.97 -4.57 18.89
C SER A 12 4.81 -5.10 17.48
N LEU A 13 5.07 -4.32 16.43
CA LEU A 13 4.97 -4.79 15.04
C LEU A 13 5.73 -6.09 14.78
N PHE A 14 6.96 -6.19 15.31
CA PHE A 14 7.79 -7.38 15.21
C PHE A 14 7.17 -8.57 15.97
N ASP A 15 6.79 -8.36 17.24
CA ASP A 15 6.18 -9.38 18.10
C ASP A 15 4.82 -9.87 17.53
N TYR A 16 4.00 -8.95 17.01
CA TYR A 16 2.73 -9.23 16.32
C TYR A 16 2.97 -10.06 15.04
N THR A 17 3.95 -9.68 14.23
CA THR A 17 4.31 -10.41 13.01
C THR A 17 4.79 -11.83 13.35
N GLN A 18 5.66 -11.98 14.35
CA GLN A 18 6.16 -13.28 14.78
C GLN A 18 5.04 -14.17 15.35
N ALA A 19 4.17 -13.63 16.21
CA ALA A 19 3.04 -14.37 16.77
C ALA A 19 2.07 -14.83 15.68
N PHE A 20 1.82 -13.97 14.68
CA PHE A 20 0.98 -14.29 13.53
C PHE A 20 1.55 -15.45 12.71
N ILE A 21 2.82 -15.37 12.32
CA ILE A 21 3.50 -16.39 11.51
C ILE A 21 3.61 -17.73 12.25
N THR A 22 4.02 -17.70 13.53
CA THR A 22 4.34 -18.93 14.27
C THR A 22 3.11 -19.70 14.77
N LYS A 23 2.01 -19.01 15.10
CA LYS A 23 0.84 -19.65 15.75
C LYS A 23 -0.33 -19.91 14.82
N LYS A 24 -0.45 -19.15 13.72
CA LYS A 24 -1.38 -19.45 12.63
C LYS A 24 -0.66 -19.24 11.30
N PRO A 25 0.22 -20.17 10.91
CA PRO A 25 0.88 -20.07 9.62
C PRO A 25 -0.12 -20.27 8.48
N GLY A 26 -1.23 -20.97 8.67
CA GLY A 26 -2.24 -21.25 7.62
C GLY A 26 -2.61 -20.07 6.70
N PRO A 27 -2.98 -18.90 7.19
CA PRO A 27 -3.43 -17.76 6.37
C PRO A 27 -2.25 -17.04 5.72
N VAL A 28 -1.11 -16.96 6.40
CA VAL A 28 0.16 -16.46 5.86
C VAL A 28 0.67 -17.40 4.77
N ILE A 29 0.63 -18.70 5.00
CA ILE A 29 0.96 -19.76 4.04
C ILE A 29 -0.02 -19.70 2.88
N ILE A 30 -1.33 -19.56 3.10
CA ILE A 30 -2.31 -19.42 2.01
C ILE A 30 -1.99 -18.16 1.19
N TYR A 31 -1.77 -17.01 1.84
CA TYR A 31 -1.40 -15.76 1.16
C TYR A 31 -0.10 -15.90 0.36
N ILE A 32 0.96 -16.42 0.97
CA ILE A 32 2.26 -16.68 0.33
C ILE A 32 2.13 -17.70 -0.80
N THR A 33 1.40 -18.79 -0.59
CA THR A 33 1.19 -19.85 -1.58
C THR A 33 0.45 -19.29 -2.78
N LEU A 34 -0.58 -18.48 -2.55
CA LEU A 34 -1.31 -17.84 -3.63
C LEU A 34 -0.48 -16.75 -4.32
N LEU A 35 0.38 -16.02 -3.59
CA LEU A 35 1.32 -15.05 -4.15
C LEU A 35 2.36 -15.73 -5.04
N LEU A 36 2.88 -16.89 -4.62
CA LEU A 36 3.76 -17.74 -5.41
C LEU A 36 3.04 -18.31 -6.64
N ILE A 37 1.80 -18.78 -6.50
CA ILE A 37 0.97 -19.25 -7.63
C ILE A 37 0.73 -18.11 -8.62
N PHE A 38 0.45 -16.89 -8.14
CA PHE A 38 0.26 -15.72 -9.00
C PHE A 38 1.53 -15.37 -9.77
N VAL A 39 2.69 -15.31 -9.10
CA VAL A 39 3.98 -15.03 -9.75
C VAL A 39 4.33 -16.11 -10.77
N VAL A 40 4.04 -17.38 -10.49
CA VAL A 40 4.24 -18.47 -11.46
C VAL A 40 3.24 -18.38 -12.61
N ALA A 41 1.97 -18.10 -12.34
CA ALA A 41 0.97 -17.95 -13.40
C ALA A 41 1.30 -16.76 -14.31
N ASP A 42 1.64 -15.60 -13.76
CA ASP A 42 1.92 -14.38 -14.54
C ASP A 42 3.21 -14.46 -15.36
N ASN A 43 4.25 -15.14 -14.85
CA ASN A 43 5.51 -15.33 -15.58
C ASN A 43 5.45 -16.41 -16.68
N TYR A 44 4.49 -17.35 -16.61
CA TYR A 44 4.41 -18.48 -17.53
C TYR A 44 3.14 -18.48 -18.41
N LEU A 45 2.20 -17.55 -18.19
CA LEU A 45 1.06 -17.36 -19.09
C LEU A 45 1.52 -16.65 -20.38
N PRO A 46 1.24 -17.22 -21.56
CA PRO A 46 1.59 -16.56 -22.82
C PRO A 46 0.86 -15.22 -22.96
N MET A 47 1.57 -14.18 -23.41
CA MET A 47 1.07 -12.81 -23.61
C MET A 47 -0.26 -12.73 -24.38
N ASN A 48 -0.56 -13.75 -25.19
CA ASN A 48 -1.77 -13.91 -25.98
C ASN A 48 -3.05 -14.01 -25.11
N LEU A 49 -2.90 -14.28 -23.82
CA LEU A 49 -3.98 -14.41 -22.83
C LEU A 49 -4.09 -13.17 -21.93
N VAL A 50 -3.86 -11.95 -22.48
CA VAL A 50 -3.96 -10.67 -21.75
C VAL A 50 -5.20 -10.60 -20.86
N PHE A 51 -6.36 -11.01 -21.38
CA PHE A 51 -7.61 -11.00 -20.62
C PHE A 51 -7.56 -11.90 -19.37
N VAL A 52 -6.93 -13.09 -19.47
CA VAL A 52 -6.76 -14.00 -18.33
C VAL A 52 -5.84 -13.37 -17.28
N SER A 53 -4.72 -12.76 -17.69
CA SER A 53 -3.81 -12.06 -16.77
C SER A 53 -4.51 -10.88 -16.05
N VAL A 54 -5.32 -10.10 -16.76
CA VAL A 54 -6.11 -9.00 -16.17
C VAL A 54 -7.12 -9.52 -15.14
N PHE A 55 -7.89 -10.56 -15.47
CA PHE A 55 -8.87 -11.14 -14.54
C PHE A 55 -8.19 -11.74 -13.31
N VAL A 56 -7.07 -12.45 -13.49
CA VAL A 56 -6.31 -13.03 -12.39
C VAL A 56 -5.71 -11.93 -11.50
N SER A 57 -5.23 -10.84 -12.08
CA SER A 57 -4.73 -9.66 -11.33
C SER A 57 -5.82 -8.98 -10.52
N ILE A 58 -7.01 -8.80 -11.09
CA ILE A 58 -8.17 -8.24 -10.38
C ILE A 58 -8.58 -9.15 -9.23
N PHE A 59 -8.73 -10.45 -9.49
CA PHE A 59 -9.09 -11.42 -8.47
C PHE A 59 -8.05 -11.45 -7.33
N TRP A 60 -6.78 -11.41 -7.69
CA TRP A 60 -5.67 -11.39 -6.73
C TRP A 60 -5.68 -10.13 -5.86
N ASN A 61 -5.94 -8.97 -6.46
CA ASN A 61 -6.06 -7.71 -5.74
C ASN A 61 -7.22 -7.75 -4.73
N ILE A 62 -8.38 -8.29 -5.14
CA ILE A 62 -9.54 -8.44 -4.25
C ILE A 62 -9.20 -9.39 -3.09
N LEU A 63 -8.59 -10.53 -3.38
CA LEU A 63 -8.24 -11.51 -2.36
C LEU A 63 -7.21 -10.95 -1.37
N SER A 64 -6.18 -10.28 -1.88
CA SER A 64 -5.15 -9.63 -1.08
C SER A 64 -5.74 -8.55 -0.17
N ASN A 65 -6.55 -7.64 -0.71
CA ASN A 65 -7.18 -6.58 0.09
C ASN A 65 -8.14 -7.15 1.14
N ALA A 66 -8.91 -8.19 0.82
CA ALA A 66 -9.80 -8.84 1.79
C ALA A 66 -8.99 -9.43 2.96
N PHE A 67 -7.82 -10.01 2.66
CA PHE A 67 -6.89 -10.47 3.69
C PHE A 67 -6.34 -9.30 4.52
N LEU A 68 -5.90 -8.21 3.91
CA LEU A 68 -5.38 -7.03 4.64
C LEU A 68 -6.44 -6.39 5.54
N ILE A 69 -7.70 -6.33 5.09
CA ILE A 69 -8.85 -5.85 5.88
C ILE A 69 -9.10 -6.77 7.08
N HIS A 70 -9.04 -8.09 6.87
CA HIS A 70 -9.16 -9.05 7.97
C HIS A 70 -8.08 -8.82 9.04
N ILE A 71 -6.82 -8.62 8.64
CA ILE A 71 -5.73 -8.28 9.56
C ILE A 71 -5.99 -6.94 10.26
N GLY A 72 -6.44 -5.92 9.53
CA GLY A 72 -6.76 -4.62 10.10
C GLY A 72 -7.81 -4.69 11.22
N HIS A 73 -8.87 -5.46 11.02
CA HIS A 73 -9.89 -5.72 12.05
C HIS A 73 -9.32 -6.45 13.27
N ILE A 74 -8.51 -7.50 13.08
CA ILE A 74 -7.87 -8.20 14.20
C ILE A 74 -7.01 -7.24 15.04
N VAL A 75 -6.23 -6.36 14.39
CA VAL A 75 -5.38 -5.38 15.09
C VAL A 75 -6.24 -4.33 15.82
N LYS A 76 -7.29 -3.81 15.18
CA LYS A 76 -8.19 -2.82 15.80
C LYS A 76 -8.88 -3.36 17.06
N GLU A 77 -9.33 -4.61 17.02
CA GLU A 77 -10.01 -5.27 18.13
C GLU A 77 -9.05 -5.65 19.28
N ASN A 78 -7.74 -5.80 19.01
CA ASN A 78 -6.76 -6.30 19.97
C ASN A 78 -5.62 -5.30 20.17
N LYS A 79 -5.81 -4.37 21.12
CA LYS A 79 -4.89 -3.27 21.44
C LYS A 79 -3.56 -3.68 22.07
N ASP A 80 -3.40 -4.96 22.44
CA ASP A 80 -2.18 -5.51 23.04
C ASP A 80 -1.84 -6.91 22.51
N ILE A 81 -0.54 -7.23 22.50
CA ILE A 81 0.03 -8.46 21.90
C ILE A 81 -0.60 -9.72 22.51
N ILE A 82 -0.93 -9.69 23.80
CA ILE A 82 -1.44 -10.85 24.53
C ILE A 82 -2.89 -11.15 24.09
N SER A 83 -3.71 -10.10 23.97
CA SER A 83 -5.07 -10.18 23.42
C SER A 83 -5.07 -10.64 21.98
N PHE A 84 -4.15 -10.10 21.16
CA PHE A 84 -3.97 -10.48 19.77
C PHE A 84 -3.58 -11.95 19.62
N GLU A 85 -2.61 -12.43 20.40
CA GLU A 85 -2.17 -13.82 20.38
C GLU A 85 -3.31 -14.78 20.74
N LYS A 86 -4.16 -14.41 21.70
CA LYS A 86 -5.35 -15.19 22.08
C LYS A 86 -6.40 -15.20 20.97
N ALA A 87 -6.72 -14.03 20.40
CA ALA A 87 -7.69 -13.90 19.31
C ALA A 87 -7.22 -14.68 18.06
N LEU A 88 -5.93 -14.63 17.77
CA LEU A 88 -5.32 -15.43 16.72
C LEU A 88 -5.54 -16.90 16.98
N LYS A 89 -5.23 -17.46 18.16
CA LYS A 89 -5.44 -18.90 18.42
C LYS A 89 -6.90 -19.35 18.23
N GLN A 90 -7.87 -18.49 18.52
CA GLN A 90 -9.29 -18.83 18.52
C GLN A 90 -10.00 -18.68 17.16
N ARG A 91 -9.60 -17.74 16.28
CA ARG A 91 -10.31 -17.47 15.01
C ARG A 91 -9.92 -18.37 13.84
N THR A 92 -10.86 -19.09 13.22
CA THR A 92 -10.64 -19.83 11.96
C THR A 92 -10.45 -18.84 10.82
N THR A 93 -9.21 -18.62 10.37
CA THR A 93 -8.86 -17.61 9.37
C THR A 93 -9.19 -18.01 7.93
N VAL A 94 -9.91 -19.12 7.74
CA VAL A 94 -10.19 -19.71 6.42
C VAL A 94 -11.29 -18.95 5.67
N ASP A 95 -12.09 -18.14 6.35
CA ASP A 95 -13.29 -17.51 5.80
C ASP A 95 -13.15 -15.98 5.61
N PHE A 96 -11.92 -15.46 5.54
CA PHE A 96 -11.70 -14.01 5.41
C PHE A 96 -12.28 -13.42 4.12
N PHE A 97 -12.25 -14.20 3.02
CA PHE A 97 -12.71 -13.71 1.72
C PHE A 97 -14.23 -13.51 1.70
N THR A 98 -15.00 -14.49 2.16
CA THR A 98 -16.47 -14.38 2.24
C THR A 98 -16.91 -13.24 3.17
N GLN A 99 -16.13 -12.98 4.22
CA GLN A 99 -16.37 -11.91 5.18
C GLN A 99 -16.04 -10.52 4.64
N HIS A 100 -14.96 -10.37 3.86
CA HIS A 100 -14.40 -9.04 3.53
C HIS A 100 -14.26 -8.72 2.03
N TRP A 101 -14.78 -9.55 1.12
CA TRP A 101 -14.66 -9.30 -0.33
C TRP A 101 -15.37 -8.01 -0.78
N LYS A 102 -16.44 -7.57 -0.09
CA LYS A 102 -17.18 -6.35 -0.44
C LYS A 102 -16.39 -5.10 -0.08
N GLU A 103 -15.79 -5.08 1.10
CA GLU A 103 -14.92 -4.02 1.60
C GLU A 103 -13.68 -3.91 0.71
N SER A 104 -13.13 -5.06 0.32
CA SER A 104 -12.03 -5.17 -0.63
C SER A 104 -12.35 -4.55 -2.00
N LEU A 105 -13.54 -4.84 -2.55
CA LEU A 105 -14.01 -4.16 -3.76
C LEU A 105 -14.14 -2.65 -3.56
N GLY A 106 -14.68 -2.21 -2.41
CA GLY A 106 -14.79 -0.80 -2.07
C GLY A 106 -13.43 -0.09 -2.09
N MET A 107 -12.42 -0.70 -1.47
CA MET A 107 -11.03 -0.23 -1.49
C MET A 107 -10.47 -0.18 -2.92
N MET A 108 -10.66 -1.26 -3.71
CA MET A 108 -10.16 -1.33 -5.09
C MET A 108 -10.77 -0.24 -5.98
N PHE A 109 -12.10 -0.07 -5.96
CA PHE A 109 -12.77 0.96 -6.75
C PHE A 109 -12.43 2.37 -6.27
N GLY A 110 -12.36 2.58 -4.95
CA GLY A 110 -11.95 3.87 -4.39
C GLY A 110 -10.56 4.26 -4.88
N ASN A 111 -9.62 3.30 -4.84
CA ASN A 111 -8.25 3.50 -5.33
C ASN A 111 -8.21 3.79 -6.82
N ALA A 112 -8.96 3.03 -7.63
CA ALA A 112 -9.05 3.26 -9.06
C ALA A 112 -9.52 4.69 -9.38
N VAL A 113 -10.56 5.18 -8.69
CA VAL A 113 -11.09 6.55 -8.89
C VAL A 113 -10.10 7.60 -8.41
N VAL A 114 -9.54 7.46 -7.20
CA VAL A 114 -8.60 8.44 -6.64
C VAL A 114 -7.32 8.52 -7.48
N PHE A 115 -6.74 7.39 -7.87
CA PHE A 115 -5.58 7.38 -8.76
C PHE A 115 -5.91 7.95 -10.13
N PHE A 116 -7.09 7.68 -10.69
CA PHE A 116 -7.52 8.31 -11.93
C PHE A 116 -7.58 9.84 -11.80
N ILE A 117 -8.15 10.37 -10.71
CA ILE A 117 -8.21 11.82 -10.45
C ILE A 117 -6.79 12.40 -10.37
N ILE A 118 -5.89 11.73 -9.66
CA ILE A 118 -4.49 12.16 -9.51
C ILE A 118 -3.79 12.18 -10.87
N PHE A 119 -3.82 11.06 -11.61
CA PHE A 119 -3.17 10.96 -12.91
C PHE A 119 -3.76 11.93 -13.94
N LEU A 120 -5.07 12.18 -13.91
CA LEU A 120 -5.70 13.19 -14.74
C LEU A 120 -5.18 14.59 -14.40
N GLY A 121 -5.07 14.93 -13.12
CA GLY A 121 -4.47 16.18 -12.65
C GLY A 121 -3.03 16.33 -13.13
N GLU A 122 -2.22 15.29 -13.00
CA GLU A 122 -0.83 15.28 -13.48
C GLU A 122 -0.74 15.45 -15.00
N ALA A 123 -1.56 14.74 -15.76
CA ALA A 123 -1.63 14.86 -17.21
C ALA A 123 -2.00 16.29 -17.64
N LEU A 124 -2.92 16.96 -16.94
CA LEU A 124 -3.30 18.35 -17.21
C LEU A 124 -2.14 19.32 -16.92
N VAL A 125 -1.45 19.17 -15.80
CA VAL A 125 -0.27 19.99 -15.45
C VAL A 125 0.84 19.84 -16.48
N LEU A 126 1.09 18.60 -16.94
CA LEU A 126 2.09 18.31 -17.96
C LEU A 126 1.74 18.93 -19.31
N ASN A 127 0.48 18.79 -19.74
CA ASN A 127 0.01 19.39 -21.00
C ASN A 127 0.06 20.92 -20.95
N PHE A 128 -0.34 21.53 -19.84
CA PHE A 128 -0.29 22.98 -19.67
C PHE A 128 1.16 23.51 -19.67
N SER A 129 2.07 22.79 -19.00
CA SER A 129 3.50 23.13 -18.99
C SER A 129 4.12 22.99 -20.38
N GLY A 130 3.75 21.94 -21.13
CA GLY A 130 4.16 21.76 -22.52
C GLY A 130 3.63 22.86 -23.45
N PHE A 131 2.37 23.27 -23.27
CA PHE A 131 1.77 24.37 -24.02
C PHE A 131 2.48 25.71 -23.74
N LEU A 132 2.75 26.03 -22.47
CA LEU A 132 3.49 27.23 -22.09
C LEU A 132 4.89 27.24 -22.70
N ALA A 133 5.62 26.13 -22.64
CA ALA A 133 6.95 26.02 -23.26
C ALA A 133 6.89 26.25 -24.77
N ALA A 134 5.92 25.66 -25.47
CA ALA A 134 5.72 25.87 -26.90
C ALA A 134 5.35 27.32 -27.24
N TYR A 135 4.51 27.97 -26.43
CA TYR A 135 4.11 29.36 -26.59
C TYR A 135 5.30 30.33 -26.43
N TYR A 136 6.15 30.13 -25.42
CA TYR A 136 7.33 30.99 -25.23
C TYR A 136 8.41 30.75 -26.27
N ALA A 137 8.61 29.50 -26.72
CA ALA A 137 9.55 29.20 -27.79
C ALA A 137 9.15 29.85 -29.12
N THR A 138 7.86 29.84 -29.46
CA THR A 138 7.34 30.50 -30.67
C THR A 138 7.39 32.01 -30.57
N LYS A 139 7.14 32.60 -29.39
CA LYS A 139 7.19 34.06 -29.18
C LYS A 139 8.61 34.63 -29.13
N ASN A 140 9.58 33.88 -28.61
CA ASN A 140 10.96 34.34 -28.42
C ASN A 140 11.93 33.88 -29.53
N HIS A 141 11.44 33.19 -30.57
CA HIS A 141 12.25 32.58 -31.64
C HIS A 141 13.38 31.65 -31.15
N ASP A 142 13.28 31.16 -29.92
CA ASP A 142 14.32 30.34 -29.31
C ASP A 142 13.95 28.86 -29.47
N ILE A 143 14.39 28.29 -30.59
CA ILE A 143 14.14 26.89 -31.00
C ILE A 143 14.79 25.91 -30.01
N PHE A 144 15.79 26.37 -29.24
CA PHE A 144 16.45 25.57 -28.21
C PHE A 144 15.63 25.48 -26.91
N ALA A 145 14.66 26.37 -26.67
CA ALA A 145 13.80 26.32 -25.48
C ALA A 145 12.89 25.08 -25.43
N ILE A 146 12.62 24.43 -26.57
CA ILE A 146 11.81 23.20 -26.68
C ILE A 146 12.65 21.95 -26.37
N SER A 147 13.96 21.99 -26.63
CA SER A 147 14.86 20.83 -26.60
C SER A 147 15.56 20.61 -25.25
N TYR A 148 15.61 21.61 -24.37
CA TYR A 148 16.09 21.43 -22.99
C TYR A 148 14.94 21.03 -22.05
N THR A 149 14.73 19.72 -21.92
CA THR A 149 14.57 18.99 -20.63
C THR A 149 13.43 19.30 -19.64
N VAL A 150 12.56 20.28 -19.87
CA VAL A 150 11.56 20.69 -18.86
C VAL A 150 10.35 19.74 -18.73
N PRO A 151 9.69 19.24 -19.79
CA PRO A 151 8.42 18.50 -19.62
C PRO A 151 8.59 17.10 -18.99
N VAL A 152 9.61 16.36 -19.41
CA VAL A 152 9.84 14.98 -18.92
C VAL A 152 10.43 14.99 -17.52
N SER A 153 11.40 15.86 -17.24
CA SER A 153 12.01 15.97 -15.92
C SER A 153 11.05 16.56 -14.89
N LEU A 154 10.28 17.60 -15.24
CA LEU A 154 9.22 18.11 -14.35
C LEU A 154 8.10 17.08 -14.18
N GLY A 155 7.72 16.35 -15.22
CA GLY A 155 6.76 15.25 -15.11
C GLY A 155 7.20 14.19 -14.12
N LEU A 156 8.44 13.72 -14.22
CA LEU A 156 9.01 12.75 -13.28
C LEU A 156 9.11 13.32 -11.86
N ILE A 157 9.60 14.55 -11.69
CA ILE A 157 9.66 15.20 -10.36
C ILE A 157 8.26 15.33 -9.77
N PHE A 158 7.27 15.72 -10.57
CA PHE A 158 5.90 15.92 -10.12
C PHE A 158 5.24 14.60 -9.73
N VAL A 159 5.36 13.55 -10.56
CA VAL A 159 4.89 12.20 -10.25
C VAL A 159 5.55 11.67 -8.97
N ILE A 160 6.87 11.78 -8.85
CA ILE A 160 7.61 11.35 -7.65
C ILE A 160 7.13 12.13 -6.42
N THR A 161 6.92 13.44 -6.56
CA THR A 161 6.44 14.29 -5.46
C THR A 161 5.03 13.91 -5.04
N THR A 162 4.10 13.76 -5.98
CA THR A 162 2.72 13.34 -5.73
C THR A 162 2.66 11.97 -5.07
N LEU A 163 3.42 10.99 -5.58
CA LEU A 163 3.49 9.65 -5.00
C LEU A 163 4.10 9.67 -3.60
N SER A 164 5.14 10.46 -3.37
CA SER A 164 5.76 10.63 -2.04
C SER A 164 4.81 11.28 -1.05
N MET A 165 4.06 12.28 -1.52
CA MET A 165 3.03 12.98 -0.76
C MET A 165 1.87 12.05 -0.38
N ILE A 166 1.35 11.27 -1.32
CA ILE A 166 0.30 10.28 -1.05
C ILE A 166 0.82 9.20 -0.09
N SER A 167 2.05 8.75 -0.28
CA SER A 167 2.72 7.76 0.57
C SER A 167 2.83 8.21 2.03
N TYR A 168 2.89 9.51 2.30
CA TYR A 168 2.88 10.06 3.65
C TYR A 168 1.52 9.93 4.35
N VAL A 169 0.42 10.22 3.63
CA VAL A 169 -0.95 10.21 4.18
C VAL A 169 -1.58 8.82 4.12
N ALA A 170 -1.06 7.95 3.26
CA ALA A 170 -1.54 6.59 3.03
C ALA A 170 -1.71 5.76 4.31
N PRO A 171 -0.73 5.64 5.23
CA PRO A 171 -0.89 4.83 6.44
C PRO A 171 -2.12 5.24 7.28
N TYR A 172 -2.33 6.55 7.47
CA TYR A 172 -3.49 7.05 8.21
C TYR A 172 -4.81 6.73 7.50
N VAL A 173 -4.87 6.89 6.18
CA VAL A 173 -6.09 6.66 5.41
C VAL A 173 -6.41 5.17 5.35
N TYR A 174 -5.44 4.34 4.97
CA TYR A 174 -5.62 2.91 4.82
C TYR A 174 -5.90 2.21 6.15
N ALA A 175 -5.47 2.74 7.29
CA ALA A 175 -5.94 2.27 8.60
C ALA A 175 -7.48 2.32 8.73
N GLY A 176 -8.13 3.35 8.17
CA GLY A 176 -9.59 3.46 8.13
C GLY A 176 -10.22 2.53 7.11
N VAL A 177 -9.54 2.30 5.97
CA VAL A 177 -9.98 1.36 4.93
C VAL A 177 -9.92 -0.09 5.44
N TYR A 178 -8.81 -0.48 6.08
CA TYR A 178 -8.60 -1.83 6.62
C TYR A 178 -9.51 -2.17 7.80
N THR A 179 -10.24 -1.20 8.33
CA THR A 179 -11.14 -1.38 9.47
C THR A 179 -12.59 -1.00 9.14
N ALA A 180 -12.89 -0.85 7.86
CA ALA A 180 -14.22 -0.55 7.36
C ALA A 180 -15.13 -1.79 7.45
N ASP A 181 -16.41 -1.54 7.71
CA ASP A 181 -17.43 -2.58 7.90
C ASP A 181 -18.34 -2.76 6.67
N SER A 182 -18.08 -2.00 5.59
CA SER A 182 -18.86 -2.09 4.35
C SER A 182 -18.11 -1.59 3.12
N PHE A 183 -18.57 -2.01 1.93
CA PHE A 183 -18.14 -1.46 0.64
C PHE A 183 -18.15 0.07 0.63
N LYS A 184 -19.26 0.69 1.06
CA LYS A 184 -19.45 2.15 0.98
C LYS A 184 -18.45 2.88 1.87
N GLU A 185 -18.21 2.35 3.07
CA GLU A 185 -17.21 2.93 3.96
C GLU A 185 -15.80 2.77 3.39
N ALA A 186 -15.40 1.55 2.98
CA ALA A 186 -14.09 1.32 2.39
C ALA A 186 -13.84 2.22 1.17
N PHE A 187 -14.83 2.34 0.28
CA PHE A 187 -14.79 3.22 -0.88
C PHE A 187 -14.61 4.69 -0.49
N ALA A 188 -15.45 5.21 0.41
CA ALA A 188 -15.41 6.61 0.83
C ALA A 188 -14.11 6.96 1.57
N ARG A 189 -13.59 6.04 2.39
CA ARG A 189 -12.34 6.23 3.13
C ARG A 189 -11.15 6.43 2.21
N VAL A 190 -11.13 5.85 1.02
CA VAL A 190 -10.02 6.08 0.07
C VAL A 190 -9.95 7.55 -0.38
N PHE A 191 -11.08 8.26 -0.49
CA PHE A 191 -11.09 9.68 -0.83
C PHE A 191 -10.43 10.58 0.23
N ASP A 192 -10.24 10.05 1.45
CA ASP A 192 -9.47 10.76 2.48
C ASP A 192 -8.01 11.00 2.04
N LEU A 193 -7.48 10.25 1.06
CA LEU A 193 -6.16 10.48 0.46
C LEU A 193 -6.00 11.87 -0.16
N ILE A 194 -7.10 12.45 -0.66
CA ILE A 194 -7.11 13.80 -1.27
C ILE A 194 -7.88 14.82 -0.43
N SER A 195 -8.29 14.45 0.80
CA SER A 195 -9.07 15.30 1.68
C SER A 195 -8.19 16.25 2.49
N PHE A 196 -8.33 17.55 2.27
CA PHE A 196 -7.56 18.59 2.98
C PHE A 196 -7.61 18.45 4.52
N GLY A 197 -8.78 18.06 5.08
CA GLY A 197 -8.94 17.90 6.51
C GLY A 197 -8.09 16.77 7.10
N VAL A 198 -7.86 15.70 6.33
CA VAL A 198 -7.03 14.56 6.74
C VAL A 198 -5.55 14.91 6.61
N TRP A 199 -5.18 15.58 5.52
CA TRP A 199 -3.84 16.15 5.34
C TRP A 199 -3.43 17.03 6.52
N LYS A 200 -4.30 17.96 6.94
CA LYS A 200 -4.04 18.82 8.10
C LYS A 200 -3.79 18.04 9.39
N LYS A 201 -4.48 16.91 9.60
CA LYS A 201 -4.28 16.04 10.77
C LYS A 201 -2.96 15.28 10.71
N CYS A 202 -2.53 14.88 9.51
CA CYS A 202 -1.28 14.17 9.29
C CYS A 202 -0.06 15.09 9.45
N LEU A 203 -0.20 16.41 9.23
CA LEU A 203 0.87 17.40 9.41
C LEU A 203 1.22 17.67 10.89
N ASN A 204 1.68 16.63 11.58
CA ASN A 204 2.24 16.70 12.94
C ASN A 204 3.61 16.03 12.94
N LEU A 205 4.58 16.65 13.62
CA LEU A 205 5.94 16.16 13.80
C LEU A 205 5.99 14.70 14.26
N GLN A 206 5.11 14.32 15.19
CA GLN A 206 5.07 12.96 15.73
C GLN A 206 4.54 11.93 14.72
N TYR A 207 3.61 12.32 13.84
CA TYR A 207 3.17 11.45 12.73
C TYR A 207 4.26 11.36 11.65
N PHE A 208 4.98 12.47 11.40
CA PHE A 208 6.12 12.50 10.50
C PHE A 208 7.21 11.53 10.91
N PHE A 209 7.67 11.56 12.17
CA PHE A 209 8.71 10.64 12.64
C PHE A 209 8.32 9.17 12.48
N ASP A 210 7.09 8.81 12.83
CA ASP A 210 6.60 7.44 12.70
C ASP A 210 6.63 6.94 11.26
N VAL A 211 6.06 7.73 10.34
CA VAL A 211 5.96 7.38 8.93
C VAL A 211 7.35 7.35 8.30
N SER A 212 8.22 8.31 8.61
CA SER A 212 9.60 8.32 8.13
C SER A 212 10.41 7.12 8.63
N MET A 213 10.27 6.75 9.90
CA MET A 213 10.95 5.57 10.44
C MET A 213 10.45 4.28 9.79
N TRP A 214 9.14 4.18 9.56
CA TRP A 214 8.57 3.08 8.80
C TRP A 214 9.15 3.03 7.39
N PHE A 215 9.16 4.14 6.65
CA PHE A 215 9.79 4.20 5.33
C PHE A 215 11.25 3.75 5.34
N VAL A 216 12.05 4.19 6.30
CA VAL A 216 13.46 3.76 6.42
C VAL A 216 13.54 2.25 6.63
N TYR A 217 12.78 1.70 7.59
CA TYR A 217 12.73 0.25 7.84
C TYR A 217 12.29 -0.53 6.60
N SER A 218 11.19 -0.11 6.00
CA SER A 218 10.62 -0.64 4.76
C SER A 218 11.62 -0.67 3.61
N THR A 219 12.32 0.44 3.37
CA THR A 219 13.33 0.53 2.33
C THR A 219 14.50 -0.38 2.61
N MET A 220 14.97 -0.48 3.86
CA MET A 220 16.05 -1.41 4.23
C MET A 220 15.66 -2.86 3.95
N VAL A 221 14.44 -3.27 4.33
CA VAL A 221 13.92 -4.62 4.06
C VAL A 221 13.82 -4.89 2.57
N ILE A 222 13.25 -3.97 1.79
CA ILE A 222 13.11 -4.11 0.33
C ILE A 222 14.48 -4.19 -0.36
N VAL A 223 15.42 -3.32 0.00
CA VAL A 223 16.78 -3.30 -0.58
C VAL A 223 17.55 -4.58 -0.26
N MET A 224 17.30 -5.22 0.88
CA MET A 224 17.89 -6.53 1.20
C MET A 224 17.24 -7.69 0.42
N ILE A 225 15.96 -7.58 0.05
CA ILE A 225 15.22 -8.62 -0.69
C ILE A 225 15.50 -8.57 -2.19
N ILE A 226 15.65 -7.37 -2.78
CA ILE A 226 15.85 -7.18 -4.23
C ILE A 226 17.02 -8.03 -4.77
N PRO A 227 18.21 -8.07 -4.17
CA PRO A 227 19.31 -8.94 -4.59
C PRO A 227 18.94 -10.42 -4.59
N LEU A 228 18.15 -10.88 -3.62
CA LEU A 228 17.72 -12.28 -3.50
C LEU A 228 16.77 -12.68 -4.63
N MET A 229 16.02 -11.72 -5.18
CA MET A 229 15.10 -11.95 -6.32
C MET A 229 15.84 -12.22 -7.64
N PHE A 230 17.09 -11.76 -7.78
CA PHE A 230 17.89 -12.04 -8.98
C PHE A 230 18.44 -13.47 -9.02
N TYR A 231 18.45 -14.18 -7.90
CA TYR A 231 18.85 -15.59 -7.85
C TYR A 231 17.62 -16.49 -7.87
N GLN A 232 17.37 -17.17 -8.99
CA GLN A 232 16.19 -18.02 -9.18
C GLN A 232 15.95 -19.06 -8.07
N ILE A 233 17.01 -19.56 -7.43
CA ILE A 233 16.94 -20.53 -6.32
C ILE A 233 16.42 -19.87 -5.04
N VAL A 234 16.73 -18.59 -4.81
CA VAL A 234 16.44 -17.84 -3.57
C VAL A 234 15.25 -16.89 -3.75
N ALA A 235 14.82 -16.65 -5.00
CA ALA A 235 13.67 -15.82 -5.34
C ALA A 235 12.36 -16.23 -4.62
N PRO A 236 12.04 -17.52 -4.42
CA PRO A 236 10.87 -17.92 -3.63
C PRO A 236 10.95 -17.47 -2.16
N LEU A 237 12.15 -17.49 -1.56
CA LEU A 237 12.37 -16.97 -0.20
C LEU A 237 12.25 -15.45 -0.17
N GLY A 238 12.75 -14.75 -1.19
CA GLY A 238 12.54 -13.30 -1.35
C GLY A 238 11.06 -12.92 -1.41
N LEU A 239 10.25 -13.68 -2.17
CA LEU A 239 8.79 -13.50 -2.26
C LEU A 239 8.07 -13.77 -0.94
N ILE A 240 8.52 -14.77 -0.17
CA ILE A 240 8.00 -15.05 1.18
C ILE A 240 8.24 -13.85 2.11
N VAL A 241 9.44 -13.30 2.13
CA VAL A 241 9.77 -12.13 2.97
C VAL A 241 8.99 -10.90 2.50
N LEU A 242 8.84 -10.70 1.19
CA LEU A 242 8.02 -9.62 0.63
C LEU A 242 6.55 -9.77 1.02
N GLY A 243 6.02 -10.99 0.98
CA GLY A 243 4.66 -11.32 1.41
C GLY A 243 4.43 -11.01 2.88
N VAL A 244 5.35 -11.41 3.77
CA VAL A 244 5.30 -11.06 5.20
C VAL A 244 5.32 -9.54 5.41
N TYR A 245 6.17 -8.84 4.65
CA TYR A 245 6.30 -7.40 4.73
C TYR A 245 5.03 -6.65 4.28
N ILE A 246 4.32 -7.14 3.26
CA ILE A 246 3.02 -6.57 2.84
C ILE A 246 1.98 -6.60 3.97
N ILE A 247 2.03 -7.61 4.85
CA ILE A 247 1.11 -7.75 6.00
C ILE A 247 1.45 -6.74 7.11
N GLN A 248 2.70 -6.30 7.22
CA GLN A 248 3.11 -5.34 8.24
C GLN A 248 2.56 -3.94 8.00
N PHE A 249 2.29 -3.56 6.74
CA PHE A 249 1.73 -2.25 6.40
C PHE A 249 0.33 -1.99 7.02
N PRO A 250 -0.68 -2.90 6.92
CA PRO A 250 -1.95 -2.74 7.62
C PRO A 250 -1.80 -2.70 9.15
N MET A 251 -0.92 -3.53 9.72
CA MET A 251 -0.67 -3.51 11.16
C MET A 251 -0.14 -2.14 11.61
N PHE A 252 0.91 -1.63 10.94
CA PHE A 252 1.46 -0.30 11.17
C PHE A 252 0.42 0.81 11.06
N SER A 253 -0.36 0.77 9.98
CA SER A 253 -1.41 1.74 9.70
C SER A 253 -2.45 1.81 10.83
N VAL A 254 -2.98 0.66 11.25
CA VAL A 254 -3.99 0.59 12.32
C VAL A 254 -3.42 1.01 13.67
N MET A 255 -2.18 0.60 13.99
CA MET A 255 -1.51 0.99 15.24
C MET A 255 -1.33 2.51 15.34
N ILE A 256 -0.87 3.17 14.28
CA ILE A 256 -0.70 4.64 14.26
C ILE A 256 -2.03 5.37 14.48
N ARG A 257 -3.11 4.88 13.87
CA ARG A 257 -4.39 5.59 13.89
C ARG A 257 -5.20 5.37 15.16
N TYR A 258 -5.14 4.18 15.76
CA TYR A 258 -6.08 3.77 16.80
C TYR A 258 -5.45 3.48 18.16
N TRP A 259 -4.12 3.30 18.24
CA TRP A 259 -3.42 3.04 19.50
C TRP A 259 -2.65 4.27 20.03
N ARG A 260 -2.72 5.38 19.28
CA ARG A 260 -2.37 6.72 19.73
C ARG A 260 -3.57 7.41 20.37
#